data_AF-A0A183GVP4-F1
#
_entry.id   AF-A0A183GVP4-F1
#
_cell.length_a   1.000
_cell.length_b   1.000
_cell.length_c   1.000
_cell.angle_alpha   90.00
_cell.angle_beta   90.00
_cell.angle_gamma   90.00
#
_symmetry.space_group_name_H-M   'P 1'
#
loop_
_entity.id
_entity.type
_entity.pdbx_description
1 polymer ?
#
loop_
_entity_poly.entity_id
_entity_poly.type
_entity_poly.pdbx_seq_one_letter_code
_entity_poly.pdbx_strand_id
1 'polypeptide(L)' 'MQTKMLRWMAGVSRMDRIRNDAIRQKFGVTLITDKMREARLRWCGHALRGKEDSVRKVGLEVRSEVSKKRSRGRPK' A
#
# COMPACT_ATOMS: atom_id res chain seq x y z
N MET A 1 -2.51 -16.50 -3.41
CA MET A 1 -1.68 -17.72 -3.24
C MET A 1 -0.66 -17.62 -2.10
N GLN A 2 0.07 -16.51 -1.93
CA GLN A 2 1.15 -16.39 -0.92
C GLN A 2 0.75 -16.79 0.53
N THR A 3 -0.41 -16.35 1.03
CA THR A 3 -0.78 -16.56 2.44
C THR A 3 -1.08 -18.02 2.81
N LYS A 4 -1.57 -18.84 1.85
CA LYS A 4 -1.89 -20.25 2.10
C LYS A 4 -0.61 -21.10 2.19
N MET A 5 0.38 -20.79 1.36
CA MET A 5 1.72 -21.42 1.41
C MET A 5 2.49 -21.04 2.67
N LEU A 6 2.49 -19.75 3.05
CA LEU A 6 3.14 -19.30 4.28
C LEU A 6 2.53 -19.96 5.54
N ARG A 7 1.21 -20.17 5.55
CA ARG A 7 0.55 -20.93 6.62
C ARG A 7 0.96 -22.39 6.67
N TRP A 8 0.99 -23.04 5.51
CA TRP A 8 1.39 -24.43 5.40
C TRP A 8 2.84 -24.64 5.86
N MET A 9 3.78 -23.80 5.41
CA MET A 9 5.18 -23.85 5.85
C MET A 9 5.36 -23.53 7.34
N ALA A 10 4.50 -22.69 7.92
CA ALA A 10 4.52 -22.41 9.36
C ALA A 10 3.81 -23.48 10.20
N GLY A 11 3.16 -24.48 9.58
CA GLY A 11 2.34 -25.47 10.27
C GLY A 11 1.09 -24.87 10.94
N VAL A 12 0.65 -23.68 10.51
CA VAL A 12 -0.44 -22.94 11.14
C VAL A 12 -1.76 -23.26 10.44
N SER A 13 -2.70 -23.80 11.20
CA SER A 13 -4.05 -24.10 10.77
C SER A 13 -4.98 -22.88 10.90
N ARG A 14 -6.24 -23.02 10.48
CA ARG A 14 -7.26 -22.00 10.75
C ARG A 14 -7.67 -21.93 12.22
N MET A 15 -7.51 -23.03 12.97
CA MET A 15 -7.94 -23.12 14.38
C MET A 15 -7.07 -22.27 15.30
N ASP A 16 -5.81 -22.06 14.93
CA ASP A 16 -4.86 -21.27 15.69
C ASP A 16 -5.22 -19.78 15.72
N ARG A 17 -6.10 -19.33 14.81
CA ARG A 17 -6.59 -17.93 14.71
C ARG A 17 -5.46 -16.87 14.65
N ILE A 18 -4.25 -17.28 14.27
CA ILE A 18 -3.08 -16.40 14.15
C ILE A 18 -3.28 -15.44 12.99
N ARG A 19 -3.06 -14.14 13.23
CA ARG A 19 -3.16 -13.08 12.22
C ARG A 19 -2.14 -13.28 11.11
N ASN A 20 -2.53 -12.93 9.87
CA ASN A 20 -1.64 -13.01 8.70
C ASN A 20 -0.35 -12.22 8.90
N ASP A 21 -0.42 -11.08 9.56
CA ASP A 21 0.73 -10.17 9.72
C ASP A 21 1.82 -10.81 10.57
N ALA A 22 1.45 -11.56 11.62
CA ALA A 22 2.40 -12.32 12.44
C ALA A 22 3.10 -13.41 11.62
N ILE A 23 2.36 -14.11 10.75
CA ILE A 23 2.93 -15.14 9.86
C ILE A 23 3.89 -14.50 8.86
N ARG A 24 3.52 -13.36 8.28
CA ARG A 24 4.36 -12.64 7.31
C ARG A 24 5.63 -12.10 7.96
N GLN A 25 5.52 -11.55 9.16
CA GLN A 25 6.66 -11.08 9.94
C GLN A 25 7.65 -12.22 10.23
N LYS A 26 7.15 -13.41 10.58
CA LYS A 26 7.98 -14.61 10.81
C LYS A 26 8.83 -15.00 9.60
N PHE A 27 8.34 -14.76 8.38
CA PHE A 27 9.06 -15.05 7.13
C PHE A 27 9.70 -13.83 6.47
N GLY A 28 9.72 -12.67 7.16
CA GLY A 28 10.26 -11.43 6.58
C GLY A 28 9.48 -10.91 5.35
N VAL A 29 8.26 -11.38 5.13
CA VAL A 29 7.42 -10.95 4.01
C VAL A 29 6.84 -9.58 4.33
N THR A 30 7.32 -8.54 3.64
CA THR A 30 6.78 -7.18 3.78
C THR A 30 5.29 -7.13 3.48
N LEU A 31 4.55 -6.31 4.23
CA LEU A 31 3.13 -6.10 3.99
C LEU A 31 2.95 -5.47 2.60
N ILE A 32 1.89 -5.88 1.90
CA ILE A 32 1.56 -5.31 0.57
C ILE A 32 1.33 -3.80 0.69
N THR A 33 0.79 -3.35 1.82
CA THR A 33 0.61 -1.93 2.13
C THR A 33 1.92 -1.15 2.08
N ASP A 34 3.02 -1.74 2.57
CA ASP A 34 4.34 -1.11 2.58
C ASP A 34 4.92 -1.06 1.17
N LYS A 35 4.79 -2.13 0.38
CA LYS A 35 5.19 -2.13 -1.03
C LYS A 35 4.39 -1.14 -1.88
N MET A 36 3.09 -1.03 -1.64
CA MET A 36 2.25 -0.01 -2.26
C MET A 36 2.67 1.40 -1.84
N ARG A 37 3.02 1.60 -0.56
CA ARG A 37 3.54 2.88 -0.06
C ARG A 37 4.87 3.23 -0.72
N GLU A 38 5.80 2.28 -0.79
CA GLU A 38 7.10 2.43 -1.45
C GLU A 38 6.94 2.83 -2.92
N ALA A 39 6.07 2.14 -3.66
CA ALA A 39 5.79 2.46 -5.07
C ALA A 39 5.20 3.87 -5.24
N ARG A 40 4.26 4.27 -4.37
CA ARG A 40 3.70 5.62 -4.37
C ARG A 40 4.78 6.68 -4.09
N LEU A 41 5.64 6.45 -3.10
CA LEU A 41 6.73 7.37 -2.77
C LEU A 41 7.74 7.51 -3.91
N ARG A 42 8.10 6.39 -4.57
CA ARG A 42 8.94 6.43 -5.77
C ARG A 42 8.32 7.26 -6.88
N TRP A 43 7.02 7.09 -7.11
CA TRP A 43 6.29 7.90 -8.10
C TRP A 43 6.24 9.38 -7.71
N CYS A 44 5.96 9.72 -6.45
CA CYS A 44 5.98 11.11 -5.98
C CYS A 44 7.38 11.72 -6.12
N GLY A 45 8.43 10.99 -5.75
CA GLY A 45 9.81 11.44 -5.94
C GLY A 45 10.14 11.69 -7.42
N HIS A 46 9.64 10.84 -8.32
CA HIS A 46 9.77 11.07 -9.76
C HIS A 46 8.96 12.28 -10.24
N ALA A 47 7.77 12.51 -9.70
CA ALA A 47 6.96 13.70 -9.98
C ALA A 47 7.68 15.00 -9.55
N LEU A 48 8.26 15.01 -8.35
CA LEU A 48 8.93 16.18 -7.77
C LEU A 48 10.23 16.55 -8.48
N ARG A 49 10.93 15.58 -9.08
CA ARG A 49 12.13 15.81 -9.90
C ARG A 49 11.82 16.35 -11.31
N GLY A 50 10.56 16.37 -11.71
CA GLY A 50 10.14 16.96 -12.98
C GLY A 50 10.17 18.49 -12.97
N LYS A 51 9.98 19.09 -14.14
CA LYS A 51 9.85 20.55 -14.30
C LYS A 51 8.63 21.08 -13.52
N GLU A 52 8.73 22.30 -12.98
CA GLU A 52 7.70 22.95 -12.16
C GLU A 52 6.32 22.89 -12.82
N ASP A 53 6.24 23.28 -14.09
CA ASP A 53 4.98 23.35 -14.84
C ASP A 53 4.49 21.99 -15.37
N SER A 54 5.20 20.90 -15.06
CA SER A 54 4.80 19.59 -15.52
C SER A 54 3.48 19.17 -14.86
N VAL A 55 2.55 18.64 -15.66
CA VAL A 55 1.24 18.17 -15.21
C VAL A 55 1.34 17.23 -14.00
N ARG A 56 2.42 16.44 -13.91
CA ARG A 56 2.66 15.51 -12.82
C ARG A 56 3.00 16.21 -11.50
N LYS A 57 3.75 17.31 -11.53
CA LYS A 57 4.17 18.08 -10.35
C LYS A 57 3.04 18.99 -9.87
N VAL A 58 2.43 19.75 -10.78
CA VAL A 58 1.21 20.54 -10.51
C VAL A 58 0.07 19.66 -9.98
N GLY A 59 -0.15 18.49 -10.60
CA GLY A 59 -1.17 17.55 -10.14
C GLY A 59 -0.89 16.92 -8.77
N LEU A 60 0.38 16.84 -8.34
CA LEU A 60 0.74 16.38 -7.00
C LEU A 60 0.44 17.47 -5.95
N GLU A 61 0.77 18.73 -6.25
CA GLU A 61 0.53 19.90 -5.39
C GLU A 61 -0.96 20.16 -5.16
N VAL A 62 -1.74 20.21 -6.25
CA VAL A 62 -3.20 20.34 -6.18
C VAL A 62 -3.82 19.19 -5.39
N ARG A 63 -3.29 17.97 -5.51
CA ARG A 63 -3.77 16.82 -4.74
C ARG A 63 -3.46 16.91 -3.25
N SER A 64 -2.35 17.54 -2.86
CA SER A 64 -2.02 17.80 -1.45
C SER A 64 -2.89 18.91 -0.84
N GLU A 65 -3.19 19.96 -1.61
CA GLU A 65 -4.05 21.07 -1.17
C GLU A 65 -5.52 20.65 -1.10
N VAL A 66 -5.96 19.79 -2.03
CA VAL A 66 -7.28 19.17 -2.02
C VAL A 66 -7.26 17.90 -1.16
N SER A 67 -6.87 18.02 0.11
CA SER A 67 -7.24 17.05 1.16
C SER A 67 -8.73 17.22 1.55
N LYS A 68 -9.60 17.54 0.59
CA LYS A 68 -11.05 17.47 0.77
C LYS A 68 -11.41 16.00 0.65
N LYS A 69 -11.72 15.35 1.77
CA LYS A 69 -12.22 13.97 1.80
C LYS A 69 -13.33 13.86 0.76
N ARG A 70 -13.07 13.08 -0.31
CA ARG A 70 -14.06 12.82 -1.36
C ARG A 70 -15.32 12.30 -0.67
N SER A 71 -16.47 12.94 -0.93
CA SER A 71 -17.73 12.52 -0.32
C SER A 71 -17.93 11.03 -0.59
N ARG A 72 -18.32 10.28 0.46
CA ARG A 72 -18.69 8.88 0.28
C ARG A 72 -19.82 8.86 -0.74
N GLY A 73 -19.53 8.32 -1.92
CA GLY A 73 -20.54 8.10 -2.96
C GLY A 73 -21.65 7.22 -2.40
N ARG A 74 -22.85 7.37 -2.96
CA ARG A 74 -24.00 6.55 -2.57
C ARG A 74 -23.68 5.07 -2.78
N PRO A 75 -23.93 4.19 -1.79
CA PRO A 75 -23.78 2.75 -1.98
C PRO A 75 -24.71 2.28 -3.11
N LYS A 76 -24.24 1.35 -3.95
CA LYS A 76 -25.12 0.52 -4.78
C LYS A 76 -25.63 -0.64 -3.96
#